data_AF-A0A4V2Y068-F1
#
_entry.id   AF-A0A4V2Y068-F1
#
_cell.length_a   1.000
_cell.length_b   1.000
_cell.length_c   1.000
_cell.angle_alpha   90.00
_cell.angle_beta   90.00
_cell.angle_gamma   90.00
#
_symmetry.space_group_name_H-M   'P 1'
#
loop_
_entity.id
_entity.type
_entity.pdbx_description
1 polymer ?
#
loop_
_entity_poly.entity_id
_entity_poly.type
_entity_poly.pdbx_seq_one_letter_code
_entity_poly.pdbx_strand_id
1 'polypeptide(L)'
;MRYEIFADRRIQVIDIDDVGGEHVLEFVDPNVDPDGAVLAVYSVSNDWSRARVSISPKVEDVSVEFMSWALQIAQRTFSAPGTDGA
;
A
#
# COMPACT_ATOMS: atom_id res chain seq x y z
N MET A 1 6.18 7.19 -6.74
CA MET A 1 4.75 7.61 -6.63
C MET A 1 4.01 7.20 -7.89
N ARG A 2 2.91 6.45 -7.75
CA ARG A 2 2.05 6.02 -8.86
C ARG A 2 0.57 6.13 -8.47
N TYR A 3 -0.33 5.88 -9.43
CA TYR A 3 -1.77 5.88 -9.18
C TYR A 3 -2.39 4.58 -9.64
N GLU A 4 -3.38 4.12 -8.89
CA GLU A 4 -4.15 2.91 -9.15
C GLU A 4 -5.64 3.22 -9.01
N ILE A 5 -6.50 2.46 -9.71
CA ILE A 5 -7.95 2.68 -9.68
C ILE A 5 -8.61 1.65 -8.75
N PHE A 6 -9.47 2.15 -7.86
CA PHE A 6 -10.36 1.35 -7.03
C PHE A 6 -11.78 1.92 -7.06
N ALA A 7 -12.74 1.15 -7.56
CA ALA A 7 -14.16 1.57 -7.63
C ALA A 7 -14.32 2.98 -8.24
N ASP A 8 -13.71 3.21 -9.41
CA ASP A 8 -13.66 4.50 -10.13
C ASP A 8 -12.95 5.66 -9.41
N ARG A 9 -12.38 5.41 -8.22
CA ARG A 9 -11.56 6.37 -7.48
C ARG A 9 -10.09 6.22 -7.84
N ARG A 10 -9.41 7.36 -7.99
CA ARG A 10 -7.97 7.41 -8.23
C ARG A 10 -7.23 7.46 -6.90
N ILE A 11 -6.56 6.36 -6.59
CA ILE A 11 -5.82 6.18 -5.34
C ILE A 11 -4.34 6.44 -5.62
N GLN A 12 -3.72 7.29 -4.83
CA GLN A 12 -2.28 7.51 -4.89
C GLN A 12 -1.58 6.41 -4.08
N VAL A 13 -0.61 5.75 -4.71
CA VAL A 13 0.23 4.72 -4.11
C VAL A 13 1.64 5.26 -3.97
N ILE A 14 2.10 5.38 -2.74
CA ILE A 14 3.42 5.89 -2.39
C ILE A 14 4.25 4.69 -1.95
N ASP A 15 5.38 4.51 -2.63
CA ASP A 15 6.35 3.46 -2.32
C ASP A 15 7.46 4.07 -1.48
N ILE A 16 7.68 3.50 -0.30
CA ILE A 16 8.66 3.95 0.67
C ILE A 16 9.63 2.78 0.89
N ASP A 17 10.76 2.85 0.20
CA ASP A 17 11.73 1.75 0.08
C ASP A 17 12.94 1.86 1.03
N ASP A 18 12.96 2.80 1.99
CA ASP A 18 14.18 3.13 2.75
C ASP A 18 13.99 3.18 4.28
N VAL A 19 13.12 2.33 4.83
CA VAL A 19 12.94 2.21 6.29
C VAL A 19 13.42 0.83 6.75
N GLY A 20 14.72 0.69 7.04
CA GLY A 20 15.25 -0.46 7.79
C GLY A 20 15.12 -1.84 7.13
N GLY A 21 15.00 -1.89 5.79
CA GLY A 21 14.81 -3.14 5.04
C GLY A 21 13.35 -3.59 4.92
N GLU A 22 12.41 -2.72 5.27
CA GLU A 22 10.98 -2.94 5.07
C GLU A 22 10.52 -2.29 3.76
N HIS A 23 9.63 -2.98 3.03
CA HIS A 23 8.90 -2.37 1.92
C HIS A 23 7.55 -1.88 2.43
N VAL A 24 7.26 -0.60 2.24
CA VAL A 24 6.02 0.04 2.69
C VAL A 24 5.31 0.68 1.51
N LEU A 25 4.05 0.33 1.30
CA LEU A 25 3.15 1.07 0.40
C LEU A 25 2.09 1.81 1.20
N GLU A 26 1.99 3.12 1.00
CA GLU A 26 0.89 3.94 1.51
C GLU A 26 -0.16 4.18 0.42
N PHE A 27 -1.43 4.15 0.82
CA PHE A 27 -2.59 4.33 -0.06
C PHE A 27 -3.36 5.57 0.36
N VAL A 28 -3.28 6.61 -0.45
CA VAL A 28 -3.96 7.90 -0.23
C VAL A 28 -5.19 7.98 -1.13
N ASP A 29 -6.36 8.13 -0.52
CA ASP A 29 -7.63 8.37 -1.21
C ASP A 29 -8.11 9.79 -0.89
N PRO A 30 -8.03 10.75 -1.84
CA PRO A 30 -8.41 12.13 -1.59
C PRO A 30 -9.91 12.31 -1.29
N ASN A 31 -10.74 11.30 -1.53
CA ASN A 31 -12.15 11.32 -1.17
C ASN A 31 -12.41 10.92 0.28
N VAL A 32 -11.41 10.35 0.97
CA VAL A 32 -11.51 9.86 2.35
C VAL A 32 -10.66 10.72 3.28
N ASP A 33 -9.37 10.88 2.97
CA ASP A 33 -8.45 11.78 3.68
C ASP A 33 -7.56 12.50 2.65
N PRO A 34 -7.79 13.79 2.38
CA PRO A 34 -7.00 14.54 1.40
C PRO A 34 -5.57 14.80 1.86
N ASP A 35 -5.31 14.71 3.17
CA ASP A 35 -4.04 15.10 3.78
C ASP A 35 -3.24 13.90 4.31
N GLY A 36 -3.68 12.66 4.06
CA GLY A 36 -3.08 11.48 4.67
C GLY A 36 -3.39 10.16 3.97
N ALA A 37 -2.58 9.14 4.29
CA ALA A 37 -2.85 7.78 3.88
C ALA A 37 -4.08 7.24 4.63
N VAL A 38 -4.93 6.51 3.92
CA VAL A 38 -6.05 5.75 4.51
C VAL A 38 -5.52 4.49 5.18
N LEU A 39 -4.59 3.81 4.51
CA LEU A 39 -3.89 2.65 5.04
C LEU A 39 -2.48 2.54 4.47
N ALA A 40 -1.63 1.79 5.16
CA ALA A 40 -0.33 1.34 4.68
C ALA A 40 -0.23 -0.18 4.75
N VAL A 41 0.40 -0.78 3.75
CA VAL A 41 0.80 -2.20 3.76
C VAL A 41 2.30 -2.25 3.86
N TYR A 42 2.83 -3.00 4.83
CA TYR A 42 4.26 -3.18 4.97
C TYR A 42 4.67 -4.63 5.14
N SER A 43 5.84 -4.97 4.61
CA SER A 43 6.45 -6.28 4.76
C SER A 43 7.96 -6.17 5.00
N VAL A 44 8.44 -6.92 5.99
CA VAL A 44 9.87 -7.05 6.34
C VAL A 44 10.58 -8.12 5.51
N SER A 45 9.85 -8.85 4.67
CA SER A 45 10.37 -9.98 3.91
C SER A 45 9.48 -10.32 2.72
N ASN A 46 9.97 -11.18 1.83
CA ASN A 46 9.16 -11.72 0.74
C ASN A 46 8.09 -12.73 1.23
N ASP A 47 8.06 -13.06 2.52
CA ASP A 47 7.01 -13.86 3.15
C ASP A 47 5.79 -13.00 3.49
N TRP A 48 4.78 -13.11 2.62
CA TRP A 48 3.50 -12.42 2.73
C TRP A 48 2.65 -12.85 3.93
N SER A 49 2.93 -14.00 4.55
CA SER A 49 2.20 -14.43 5.76
C SER A 49 2.46 -13.50 6.96
N ARG A 50 3.54 -12.71 6.88
CA ARG A 50 3.94 -11.73 7.90
C ARG A 50 3.67 -10.29 7.51
N ALA A 51 3.05 -10.06 6.35
CA ALA A 51 2.65 -8.71 5.93
C ALA A 51 1.66 -8.12 6.93
N ARG A 52 1.74 -6.81 7.11
CA ARG A 52 0.90 -6.09 8.06
C ARG A 52 0.20 -4.93 7.37
N VAL A 53 -1.01 -4.66 7.84
CA VAL A 53 -1.81 -3.51 7.41
C VAL A 53 -1.91 -2.56 8.60
N SER A 54 -1.57 -1.30 8.37
CA SER A 54 -1.82 -0.20 9.30
C SER A 54 -2.93 0.66 8.73
N ILE A 55 -3.97 0.94 9.52
CA ILE A 55 -5.08 1.81 9.12
C ILE A 55 -4.90 3.14 9.84
N SER A 56 -5.09 4.24 9.12
CA SER A 56 -4.99 5.57 9.71
C SER A 56 -6.04 5.77 10.80
N PRO A 57 -5.68 6.31 11.97
CA PRO A 57 -6.66 6.60 13.02
C PRO A 57 -7.59 7.77 12.65
N LYS A 58 -7.33 8.47 11.54
CA LYS A 58 -8.19 9.54 11.04
C LYS A 58 -9.40 9.03 10.24
N VAL A 59 -9.39 7.76 9.85
CA VAL A 59 -10.52 7.12 9.17
C VAL A 59 -11.28 6.25 10.17
N GLU A 60 -12.62 6.27 10.10
CA GLU A 60 -13.46 5.49 11.00
C GLU A 60 -13.36 4.00 10.69
N ASP A 61 -13.41 3.67 9.40
CA ASP A 61 -13.35 2.30 8.90
C ASP A 61 -12.66 2.23 7.53
N VAL A 62 -12.33 1.00 7.15
CA VAL A 62 -11.82 0.66 5.82
C VAL A 62 -12.58 -0.57 5.34
N SER A 63 -13.21 -0.46 4.17
CA SER A 63 -13.91 -1.60 3.56
C SER A 63 -12.95 -2.77 3.33
N VAL A 64 -13.46 -4.00 3.51
CA VAL A 64 -12.69 -5.23 3.25
C VAL A 64 -12.28 -5.30 1.78
N GLU A 65 -13.10 -4.79 0.85
CA GLU A 65 -12.75 -4.73 -0.57
C GLU A 65 -11.52 -3.83 -0.81
N PHE A 66 -11.48 -2.65 -0.19
CA PHE A 66 -10.33 -1.74 -0.34
C PHE A 66 -9.05 -2.33 0.25
N MET A 67 -9.15 -2.95 1.44
CA MET A 67 -8.01 -3.62 2.07
C MET A 67 -7.50 -4.79 1.20
N SER A 68 -8.40 -5.62 0.66
CA SER A 68 -8.05 -6.74 -0.20
C SER A 68 -7.39 -6.27 -1.49
N TRP A 69 -7.92 -5.21 -2.11
CA TRP A 69 -7.33 -4.58 -3.28
C TRP A 69 -5.92 -4.03 -2.98
N ALA A 70 -5.74 -3.33 -1.85
CA ALA A 70 -4.44 -2.79 -1.46
C ALA A 70 -3.39 -3.88 -1.24
N LEU A 71 -3.78 -5.00 -0.60
CA LEU A 71 -2.91 -6.17 -0.43
C LEU A 71 -2.47 -6.77 -1.77
N GLN A 72 -3.37 -6.87 -2.76
CA GLN A 72 -3.02 -7.35 -4.10
C GLN A 72 -2.04 -6.41 -4.81
N ILE A 73 -2.23 -5.10 -4.66
CA ILE A 73 -1.32 -4.08 -5.21
C ILE A 73 0.07 -4.23 -4.60
N ALA A 74 0.14 -4.34 -3.27
CA ALA A 74 1.39 -4.55 -2.56
C ALA A 74 2.07 -5.85 -3.00
N GLN A 75 1.31 -6.94 -3.16
CA GLN A 75 1.84 -8.23 -3.62
C GLN A 75 2.50 -8.15 -4.98
N ARG A 76 1.84 -7.51 -5.95
CA ARG A 76 2.43 -7.29 -7.28
C ARG A 76 3.67 -6.40 -7.24
N THR A 77 3.74 -5.48 -6.29
CA THR A 77 4.83 -4.49 -6.21
C THR A 77 6.08 -5.12 -5.61
N PHE A 78 5.98 -5.75 -4.44
CA PHE A 78 7.15 -6.35 -3.80
C PHE A 78 7.59 -7.65 -4.46
N SER A 79 6.71 -8.29 -5.25
CA SER A 79 7.07 -9.51 -6.01
C SER A 79 7.58 -9.21 -7.41
N ALA A 80 7.55 -7.95 -7.86
CA ALA A 80 8.21 -7.58 -9.11
C ALA A 80 9.72 -7.78 -8.91
N PRO A 81 10.42 -8.54 -9.77
CA PRO A 81 11.86 -8.65 -9.67
C PRO A 81 12.45 -7.25 -9.76
N GLY A 82 13.20 -6.86 -8.73
CA GLY A 82 14.06 -5.69 -8.80
C GLY A 82 14.92 -5.82 -10.05
N THR A 83 14.89 -4.78 -10.88
CA THR A 83 15.96 -4.45 -11.81
C THR A 83 17.23 -4.19 -11.01
N ASP A 84 17.86 -5.25 -10.53
CA ASP A 84 19.20 -5.26 -9.97
C ASP A 84 19.99 -6.39 -10.63
N GLY A 85 20.86 -6.01 -11.58
CA GLY A 85 21.88 -6.87 -12.17
C GLY A 85 21.87 -6.95 -13.70
N ALA A 86 22.11 -5.82 -14.37
CA ALA A 86 22.80 -5.78 -15.66
C ALA A 86 24.28 -5.42 -15.44
#